data_AF-H9C6J5-F1
#
_entry.id   AF-H9C6J5-F1
#
_cell.length_a   1.000
_cell.length_b   1.000
_cell.length_c   1.000
_cell.angle_alpha   90.00
_cell.angle_beta   90.00
_cell.angle_gamma   90.00
#
_symmetry.space_group_name_H-M   'P 1'
#
loop_
_entity.id
_entity.type
_entity.pdbx_description
1 polymer ?
#
loop_
_entity_poly.entity_id
_entity_poly.type
_entity_poly.pdbx_seq_one_letter_code
_entity_poly.pdbx_strand_id
1 'polypeptide(L)'
;MDKRRKNMQLYNALRSARVEGMIDMINTIDYGCSELDVLGVYDGYRLERQINSYRAMKIAQYFGVNVSKGKLTRFSKPKDHHYDLSTSQLMDYISEHYDAFLNYWEWFRQGAELKAKLKFFTIEELKEIREKGF
;
A
#
# COMPACT_ATOMS: atom_id res chain seq x y z
N MET A 1 3.49 32.46 -4.16
CA MET A 1 2.56 31.33 -3.94
C MET A 1 2.35 31.20 -2.44
N ASP A 2 1.11 31.35 -1.95
CA ASP A 2 0.79 31.35 -0.52
C ASP A 2 1.24 30.04 0.17
N LYS A 3 1.89 30.14 1.34
CA LYS A 3 2.32 29.02 2.19
C LYS A 3 1.17 28.05 2.46
N ARG A 4 -0.05 28.56 2.65
CA ARG A 4 -1.26 27.75 2.84
C ARG A 4 -1.54 26.87 1.62
N ARG A 5 -1.42 27.42 0.41
CA ARG A 5 -1.66 26.68 -0.84
C ARG A 5 -0.63 25.57 -1.03
N LYS A 6 0.66 25.85 -0.78
CA LYS A 6 1.73 24.83 -0.86
C LYS A 6 1.48 23.68 0.12
N ASN A 7 1.11 24.00 1.37
CA ASN A 7 0.81 22.98 2.37
C ASN A 7 -0.37 22.10 1.97
N MET A 8 -1.44 22.67 1.41
CA MET A 8 -2.57 21.90 0.92
C MET A 8 -2.21 21.00 -0.28
N GLN A 9 -1.37 21.50 -1.19
CA GLN A 9 -0.89 20.69 -2.32
C GLN A 9 -0.04 19.51 -1.83
N LEU A 10 0.86 19.74 -0.88
CA LEU A 10 1.67 18.69 -0.27
C LEU A 10 0.80 17.66 0.46
N TYR A 11 -0.14 18.10 1.28
CA TYR A 11 -1.07 17.21 1.99
C TYR A 11 -1.85 16.31 1.03
N ASN A 12 -2.42 16.88 -0.03
CA ASN A 12 -3.14 16.12 -1.04
C ASN A 12 -2.22 15.15 -1.81
N ALA A 13 -0.99 15.58 -2.11
CA ALA A 13 0.00 14.73 -2.76
C ALA A 13 0.38 13.52 -1.88
N LEU A 14 0.61 13.73 -0.58
CA LEU A 14 0.89 12.66 0.37
C LEU A 14 -0.28 11.70 0.52
N ARG A 15 -1.51 12.21 0.64
CA ARG A 15 -2.72 11.38 0.68
C ARG A 15 -2.85 10.53 -0.58
N SER A 16 -2.63 11.13 -1.76
CA SER A 16 -2.66 10.40 -3.02
C SER A 16 -1.56 9.36 -3.10
N ALA A 17 -0.36 9.68 -2.62
CA ALA A 17 0.79 8.77 -2.62
C ALA A 17 0.57 7.55 -1.73
N ARG A 18 -0.03 7.72 -0.54
CA ARG A 18 -0.43 6.59 0.31
C ARG A 18 -1.38 5.65 -0.41
N VAL A 19 -2.33 6.19 -1.17
CA VAL A 19 -3.26 5.37 -1.97
C VAL A 19 -2.51 4.60 -3.06
N GLU A 20 -1.56 5.22 -3.76
CA GLU A 20 -0.74 4.51 -4.76
C GLU A 20 0.14 3.43 -4.11
N GLY A 21 0.82 3.73 -3.00
CA GLY A 21 1.62 2.74 -2.28
C GLY A 21 0.79 1.54 -1.81
N MET A 22 -0.44 1.78 -1.34
CA MET A 22 -1.34 0.70 -0.92
C MET A 22 -1.73 -0.18 -2.12
N ILE A 23 -2.01 0.44 -3.26
CA ILE A 23 -2.30 -0.27 -4.49
C ILE A 23 -1.10 -1.10 -4.94
N ASP A 24 0.11 -0.55 -4.88
CA ASP A 24 1.34 -1.24 -5.26
C ASP A 24 1.60 -2.44 -4.35
N MET A 25 1.45 -2.26 -3.03
CA MET A 25 1.53 -3.35 -2.04
C MET A 25 0.53 -4.46 -2.38
N ILE A 26 -0.76 -4.13 -2.51
CA ILE A 26 -1.81 -5.11 -2.84
C ILE A 26 -1.50 -5.83 -4.16
N ASN A 27 -0.98 -5.11 -5.16
CA ASN A 27 -0.56 -5.71 -6.41
C ASN A 27 0.56 -6.74 -6.19
N THR A 28 1.59 -6.43 -5.40
CA THR A 28 2.63 -7.44 -5.08
C THR A 28 2.11 -8.65 -4.32
N ILE A 29 1.12 -8.47 -3.43
CA ILE A 29 0.47 -9.59 -2.73
C ILE A 29 -0.24 -10.51 -3.74
N ASP A 30 -0.92 -9.95 -4.73
CA ASP A 30 -1.58 -10.72 -5.78
C ASP A 30 -0.59 -11.47 -6.70
N TYR A 31 0.70 -11.13 -6.65
CA TYR A 31 1.81 -11.85 -7.28
C TYR A 31 2.59 -12.75 -6.29
N GLY A 32 2.02 -13.03 -5.11
CA GLY A 32 2.59 -13.94 -4.12
C GLY A 32 3.59 -13.32 -3.14
N CYS A 33 3.89 -12.02 -3.24
CA CYS A 33 4.66 -11.23 -2.27
C CYS A 33 5.90 -11.94 -1.68
N SER A 34 6.77 -12.49 -2.55
CA SER A 34 8.01 -13.19 -2.16
C SER A 34 8.92 -12.39 -1.23
N GLU A 35 8.83 -11.05 -1.27
CA GLU A 35 9.58 -10.15 -0.42
C GLU A 35 9.17 -10.25 1.05
N LEU A 36 8.03 -10.87 1.37
CA LEU A 36 7.66 -11.15 2.77
C LEU A 36 8.50 -12.27 3.39
N ASP A 37 9.23 -13.06 2.60
CA ASP A 37 10.16 -14.09 3.10
C ASP A 37 11.20 -13.46 4.04
N VAL A 38 11.71 -12.26 3.69
CA VAL A 38 12.69 -11.53 4.54
C VAL A 38 12.07 -11.01 5.85
N LEU A 39 10.75 -11.02 5.95
CA LEU A 39 9.96 -10.68 7.14
C LEU A 39 9.42 -11.92 7.86
N GLY A 40 9.82 -13.14 7.44
CA GLY A 40 9.49 -14.40 8.09
C GLY A 40 8.20 -15.07 7.59
N VAL A 41 7.63 -14.63 6.47
CA VAL A 41 6.44 -15.24 5.85
C VAL A 41 6.85 -15.93 4.56
N TYR A 42 7.10 -17.24 4.63
CA TYR A 42 7.68 -18.03 3.54
C TYR A 42 6.65 -18.65 2.58
N ASP A 43 5.37 -18.60 2.93
CA ASP A 43 4.27 -19.18 2.16
C ASP A 43 3.40 -18.12 1.48
N GLY A 44 3.97 -16.94 1.19
CA GLY A 44 3.29 -15.83 0.51
C GLY A 44 2.69 -16.21 -0.85
N TYR A 45 3.24 -17.22 -1.53
CA TYR A 45 2.70 -17.79 -2.77
C TYR A 45 1.23 -18.22 -2.65
N ARG A 46 0.73 -18.50 -1.44
CA ARG A 46 -0.69 -18.81 -1.19
C ARG A 46 -1.63 -17.66 -1.48
N LEU A 47 -1.12 -16.42 -1.54
CA LEU A 47 -1.90 -15.22 -1.86
C LEU A 47 -1.90 -14.88 -3.35
N GLU A 48 -1.09 -15.59 -4.15
CA GLU A 48 -1.01 -15.37 -5.59
C GLU A 48 -2.38 -15.53 -6.24
N ARG A 49 -2.75 -14.53 -7.05
CA ARG A 49 -4.03 -14.43 -7.77
C ARG A 49 -5.28 -14.50 -6.89
N GLN A 50 -5.15 -14.33 -5.57
CA GLN A 50 -6.28 -14.38 -4.65
C GLN A 50 -7.00 -13.03 -4.53
N ILE A 51 -6.51 -11.95 -5.14
CA ILE A 51 -7.03 -10.61 -4.89
C ILE A 51 -7.93 -10.15 -6.03
N ASN A 52 -9.17 -9.81 -5.69
CA ASN A 52 -10.06 -9.06 -6.56
C ASN A 52 -10.34 -7.65 -6.00
N SER A 53 -11.07 -6.82 -6.74
CA SER A 53 -11.40 -5.46 -6.30
C SER A 53 -12.05 -5.38 -4.91
N TYR A 54 -12.87 -6.37 -4.53
CA TYR A 54 -13.49 -6.43 -3.21
C TYR A 54 -12.47 -6.76 -2.11
N ARG A 55 -11.61 -7.76 -2.34
CA ARG A 55 -10.54 -8.15 -1.41
C ARG A 55 -9.48 -7.05 -1.27
N ALA A 56 -9.08 -6.41 -2.37
CA ALA A 56 -8.20 -5.25 -2.36
C ALA A 56 -8.76 -4.10 -1.50
N MET A 57 -10.07 -3.85 -1.58
CA MET A 57 -10.73 -2.86 -0.73
C MET A 57 -10.64 -3.24 0.76
N LYS A 58 -10.84 -4.52 1.10
CA LYS A 58 -10.77 -5.02 2.48
C LYS A 58 -9.36 -4.91 3.05
N ILE A 59 -8.34 -5.29 2.28
CA ILE A 59 -6.92 -5.16 2.67
C ILE A 59 -6.59 -3.67 2.90
N ALA A 60 -6.96 -2.80 1.97
CA ALA A 60 -6.69 -1.37 2.10
C ALA A 60 -7.35 -0.77 3.36
N GLN A 61 -8.61 -1.12 3.63
CA GLN A 61 -9.33 -0.70 4.82
C GLN A 61 -8.68 -1.21 6.11
N TYR A 62 -8.19 -2.45 6.10
CA TYR A 62 -7.50 -3.04 7.24
C TYR A 62 -6.24 -2.24 7.65
N PHE A 63 -5.51 -1.70 6.67
CA PHE A 63 -4.37 -0.79 6.90
C PHE A 63 -4.76 0.70 6.95
N GLY A 64 -6.04 1.03 7.08
CA GLY A 64 -6.52 2.40 7.25
C GLY A 64 -6.46 3.28 5.99
N VAL A 65 -6.35 2.70 4.81
CA VAL A 65 -6.27 3.43 3.53
C VAL A 65 -7.59 3.35 2.76
N ASN A 66 -8.20 4.51 2.52
CA ASN A 66 -9.40 4.62 1.71
C ASN A 66 -9.04 4.75 0.22
N VAL A 67 -9.34 3.70 -0.55
CA VAL A 67 -9.08 3.63 -1.99
C VAL A 67 -10.39 3.80 -2.76
N SER A 68 -10.40 4.63 -3.80
CA SER A 68 -11.59 4.82 -4.63
C SER A 68 -11.88 3.59 -5.50
N LYS A 69 -13.16 3.33 -5.77
CA LYS A 69 -13.61 2.22 -6.63
C LYS A 69 -12.89 2.21 -7.99
N GLY A 70 -12.68 3.38 -8.59
CA GLY A 70 -11.99 3.51 -9.88
C GLY A 70 -10.52 3.06 -9.86
N LYS A 71 -9.82 3.13 -8.72
CA LYS A 71 -8.45 2.59 -8.63
C LYS A 71 -8.43 1.08 -8.42
N LEU A 72 -9.46 0.55 -7.74
CA LEU A 72 -9.60 -0.88 -7.43
C LEU A 72 -9.96 -1.74 -8.65
N THR A 73 -10.48 -1.14 -9.74
CA THR A 73 -10.84 -1.88 -10.96
C THR A 73 -9.67 -2.61 -11.59
N ARG A 74 -8.43 -2.19 -11.32
CA ARG A 74 -7.21 -2.91 -11.78
C ARG A 74 -7.09 -4.33 -11.24
N PHE A 75 -7.73 -4.63 -10.10
CA PHE A 75 -7.81 -5.97 -9.53
C PHE A 75 -9.03 -6.76 -10.04
N SER A 76 -9.64 -6.35 -11.15
CA SER A 76 -10.76 -7.10 -11.72
C SER A 76 -10.24 -8.42 -12.27
N LYS A 77 -10.89 -9.53 -11.88
CA LYS A 77 -10.59 -10.86 -12.39
C LYS A 77 -11.67 -11.30 -13.39
N PRO A 78 -11.35 -12.20 -14.32
CA PRO A 78 -12.35 -12.87 -15.15
C PRO A 78 -13.47 -13.51 -14.31
N LYS A 79 -14.66 -13.67 -14.90
CA LYS A 79 -15.83 -14.21 -14.18
C LYS A 79 -15.64 -15.66 -13.73
N ASP A 80 -14.84 -16.41 -14.48
CA ASP A 80 -14.46 -17.80 -14.28
C ASP A 80 -13.16 -17.94 -13.45
N HIS A 81 -12.63 -16.85 -12.91
CA HIS A 81 -11.46 -16.92 -12.03
C HIS A 81 -11.83 -17.63 -10.72
N HIS A 82 -11.16 -18.74 -10.45
CA HIS A 82 -11.29 -19.50 -9.22
C HIS A 82 -10.33 -18.98 -8.15
N TYR A 83 -10.82 -18.88 -6.92
CA TYR A 83 -10.03 -18.52 -5.74
C TYR A 83 -9.92 -19.73 -4.85
N ASP A 84 -8.72 -19.98 -4.33
CA ASP A 84 -8.44 -21.08 -3.41
C ASP A 84 -8.78 -20.70 -1.97
N LEU A 85 -8.63 -19.42 -1.65
CA LEU A 85 -8.98 -18.85 -0.35
C LEU A 85 -10.35 -18.18 -0.42
N SER A 86 -11.15 -18.36 0.62
CA SER A 86 -12.27 -17.46 0.90
C SER A 86 -11.74 -16.07 1.30
N THR A 87 -12.61 -15.05 1.26
CA THR A 87 -12.20 -13.71 1.72
C THR A 87 -11.84 -13.70 3.21
N SER A 88 -12.50 -14.50 4.05
CA SER A 88 -12.14 -14.58 5.47
C SER A 88 -10.77 -15.21 5.64
N GLN A 89 -10.52 -16.35 4.99
CA GLN A 89 -9.23 -17.04 5.07
C GLN A 89 -8.06 -16.16 4.61
N LEU A 90 -8.26 -15.36 3.56
CA LEU A 90 -7.26 -14.40 3.10
C LEU A 90 -7.00 -13.30 4.15
N MET A 91 -8.05 -12.76 4.78
CA MET A 91 -7.88 -11.73 5.82
C MET A 91 -7.32 -12.31 7.12
N ASP A 92 -7.67 -13.55 7.45
CA ASP A 92 -7.14 -14.29 8.60
C ASP A 92 -5.63 -14.49 8.43
N TYR A 93 -5.19 -14.96 7.25
CA TYR A 93 -3.77 -15.09 6.92
C TYR A 93 -3.00 -13.76 7.07
N ILE A 94 -3.54 -12.65 6.53
CA ILE A 94 -2.91 -11.32 6.68
C ILE A 94 -2.84 -10.92 8.16
N SER A 95 -3.85 -11.26 8.96
CA SER A 95 -3.91 -10.94 10.38
C SER A 95 -2.96 -11.79 11.23
N GLU A 96 -2.81 -13.08 10.91
CA GLU A 96 -1.85 -13.99 11.54
C GLU A 96 -0.40 -13.52 11.33
N HIS A 97 -0.14 -12.88 10.19
CA HIS A 97 1.17 -12.31 9.83
C HIS A 97 1.20 -10.77 9.94
N TYR A 98 0.40 -10.18 10.84
CA TYR A 98 0.17 -8.73 10.91
C TYR A 98 1.46 -7.89 10.88
N ASP A 99 2.44 -8.21 11.73
CA ASP A 99 3.68 -7.42 11.83
C ASP A 99 4.48 -7.42 10.52
N ALA A 100 4.52 -8.55 9.80
CA ALA A 100 5.17 -8.65 8.51
C ALA A 100 4.45 -7.80 7.46
N PHE A 101 3.12 -7.91 7.37
CA PHE A 101 2.34 -7.10 6.43
C PHE A 101 2.35 -5.61 6.79
N LEU A 102 2.42 -5.25 8.07
CA LEU A 102 2.55 -3.87 8.51
C LEU A 102 3.91 -3.29 8.11
N ASN A 103 5.01 -4.02 8.34
CA ASN A 103 6.34 -3.60 7.88
C ASN A 103 6.41 -3.50 6.35
N TYR A 104 5.77 -4.43 5.66
CA TYR A 104 5.68 -4.40 4.20
C TYR A 104 4.89 -3.18 3.73
N TRP A 105 3.75 -2.90 4.35
CA TRP A 105 2.99 -1.67 4.10
C TRP A 105 3.83 -0.41 4.31
N GLU A 106 4.55 -0.34 5.43
CA GLU A 106 5.43 0.79 5.75
C GLU A 106 6.49 1.02 4.68
N TRP A 107 7.05 -0.04 4.09
CA TRP A 107 8.01 0.08 3.01
C TRP A 107 7.40 0.77 1.77
N PHE A 108 6.23 0.32 1.29
CA PHE A 108 5.54 0.97 0.17
C PHE A 108 5.10 2.39 0.50
N ARG A 109 4.58 2.61 1.71
CA ARG A 109 4.12 3.93 2.17
C ARG A 109 5.26 4.94 2.16
N GLN A 110 6.41 4.59 2.75
CA GLN A 110 7.57 5.47 2.83
C GLN A 110 8.13 5.78 1.44
N GLY A 111 8.23 4.77 0.57
CA GLY A 111 8.68 4.95 -0.81
C GLY A 111 7.77 5.88 -1.61
N ALA A 112 6.45 5.71 -1.51
CA ALA A 112 5.48 6.55 -2.20
C ALA A 112 5.47 7.99 -1.66
N GLU A 113 5.50 8.15 -0.33
CA GLU A 113 5.55 9.48 0.30
C GLU A 113 6.84 10.23 -0.04
N LEU A 114 8.00 9.55 -0.10
CA LEU A 114 9.26 10.16 -0.50
C LEU A 114 9.18 10.68 -1.94
N LYS A 115 8.69 9.86 -2.88
CA LYS A 115 8.48 10.28 -4.28
C LYS A 115 7.54 11.49 -4.37
N ALA A 116 6.53 11.59 -3.52
CA ALA A 116 5.63 12.73 -3.48
C ALA A 116 6.30 13.98 -2.90
N LYS A 117 7.05 13.85 -1.80
CA LYS A 117 7.80 14.94 -1.17
C LYS A 117 8.83 15.55 -2.10
N LEU A 118 9.51 14.72 -2.90
CA LEU A 118 10.51 15.17 -3.88
C LEU A 118 9.94 16.04 -5.02
N LYS A 119 8.61 16.13 -5.16
CA LYS A 119 7.96 17.10 -6.06
C LYS A 119 7.91 18.52 -5.49
N PHE A 120 8.13 18.66 -4.19
CA PHE A 120 8.01 19.92 -3.44
C PHE A 120 9.32 20.36 -2.78
N PHE A 121 10.19 19.40 -2.47
CA PHE A 121 11.44 19.61 -1.74
C PHE A 121 12.61 18.88 -2.41
N THR A 122 13.82 19.41 -2.27
CA THR A 122 15.05 18.69 -2.63
C THR A 122 15.40 17.63 -1.57
N ILE A 123 16.38 16.77 -1.88
CA ILE A 123 16.86 15.77 -0.92
C ILE A 123 17.51 16.46 0.29
N GLU A 124 18.23 17.54 0.07
CA GLU A 124 18.88 18.36 1.10
C GLU A 124 17.84 19.00 2.03
N GLU A 125 16.79 19.60 1.47
CA GLU A 125 15.69 20.17 2.25
C GLU A 125 14.98 19.10 3.10
N LEU A 126 14.79 17.89 2.57
CA LEU A 126 14.20 16.78 3.33
C LEU A 126 15.11 16.27 4.45
N LYS A 127 16.43 16.25 4.26
CA LYS A 127 17.39 15.90 5.31
C LYS A 127 17.33 16.92 6.44
N GLU A 128 17.34 18.21 6.12
CA GLU A 128 17.21 19.27 7.11
C GLU A 128 15.90 19.18 7.90
N ILE A 129 14.77 18.90 7.22
CA ILE A 129 13.47 18.71 7.89
C ILE A 129 13.51 17.51 8.85
N ARG A 130 14.16 16.40 8.46
CA ARG A 130 14.28 15.20 9.30
C ARG A 130 15.14 15.44 10.53
N GLU A 131 16.24 16.18 10.39
CA GLU A 131 17.16 16.51 11.50
C GLU A 131 16.55 17.51 12.49
N LYS A 132 15.70 18.42 12.02
CA LYS A 132 15.06 19.47 12.84
C LYS A 132 13.86 18.97 13.67
N GLY A 133 13.40 17.73 13.47
CA GLY A 133 12.39 17.07 14.31
C GLY A 133 11.05 17.81 14.40
N PHE A 134 10.10 17.49 13.52
CA PHE A 134 8.68 17.81 13.70
C PHE A 134 7.87 16.53 13.91
#